data_AF-A0A7Y2Q767-F1
#
_entry.id   AF-A0A7Y2Q767-F1
#
_cell.length_a   1.000
_cell.length_b   1.000
_cell.length_c   1.000
_cell.angle_alpha   90.00
_cell.angle_beta   90.00
_cell.angle_gamma   90.00
#
_symmetry.space_group_name_H-M   'P 1'
#
loop_
_entity.id
_entity.type
_entity.pdbx_description
1 polymer ?
#
loop_
_entity_poly.entity_id
_entity_poly.type
_entity_poly.pdbx_seq_one_letter_code
_entity_poly.pdbx_strand_id
1 'polypeptide(L)'
;MLSDLTIYLEPPILGGGGTVIIVPRMIAAIDWKSQEGRENPAASDPYLKSNKPLPPDGLRLGAIISDKVSIVQFDYPEGGTYKFRFAPARGSTFPWDMLKTKHIGTGSEGEELDPSTGQIIKVGSALHIHIVGKDVTEADSRIVESVINIGSLQSRYDCRNYELVLVCDASKDLQK
;
A
#
# COMPACT_ATOMS: atom_id res chain seq x y z
N MET A 1 -2.86 6.28 -19.11
CA MET A 1 -3.09 6.79 -17.74
C MET A 1 -2.23 5.99 -16.76
N LEU A 2 -1.64 6.63 -15.76
CA LEU A 2 -0.68 6.02 -14.84
C LEU A 2 -1.00 6.39 -13.39
N SER A 3 -1.07 5.39 -12.51
CA SER A 3 -1.04 5.57 -11.06
C SER A 3 0.40 5.44 -10.55
N ASP A 4 1.00 6.54 -10.06
CA ASP A 4 2.37 6.59 -9.53
C ASP A 4 2.35 6.77 -8.01
N LEU A 5 2.35 5.65 -7.28
CA LEU A 5 2.23 5.63 -5.83
C LEU A 5 3.59 5.72 -5.13
N THR A 6 3.69 6.62 -4.15
CA THR A 6 4.79 6.62 -3.17
C THR A 6 4.26 6.26 -1.79
N ILE A 7 4.82 5.20 -1.21
CA ILE A 7 4.49 4.71 0.13
C ILE A 7 5.60 5.16 1.08
N TYR A 8 5.28 6.14 1.92
CA TYR A 8 6.19 6.69 2.92
C TYR A 8 6.17 5.83 4.18
N LEU A 9 7.35 5.43 4.64
CA LEU A 9 7.53 4.58 5.80
C LEU A 9 7.90 5.42 7.01
N GLU A 10 7.13 5.33 8.08
CA GLU A 10 7.47 5.83 9.41
C GLU A 10 7.94 4.69 10.32
N PRO A 11 8.70 4.97 11.39
CA PRO A 11 8.93 3.96 12.43
C PRO A 11 7.58 3.45 13.00
N PRO A 12 7.46 2.17 13.40
CA PRO A 12 8.53 1.18 13.49
C PRO A 12 8.90 0.46 12.19
N ILE A 13 8.04 0.40 11.16
CA ILE A 13 8.36 -0.34 9.93
C ILE A 13 9.61 0.21 9.23
N LEU A 14 9.83 1.53 9.29
CA LEU A 14 11.08 2.14 8.86
C LEU A 14 12.22 1.76 9.83
N GLY A 15 13.17 0.97 9.32
CA GLY A 15 14.34 0.50 10.07
C GLY A 15 14.09 -0.75 10.92
N GLY A 16 12.87 -0.92 11.47
CA GLY A 16 12.45 -2.16 12.11
C GLY A 16 12.15 -3.28 11.12
N GLY A 17 11.72 -2.94 9.91
CA GLY A 17 11.27 -3.90 8.91
C GLY A 17 9.83 -4.33 9.15
N GLY A 18 9.27 -5.03 8.17
CA GLY A 18 7.85 -5.39 8.18
C GLY A 18 7.38 -5.99 6.86
N THR A 19 6.06 -6.12 6.74
CA THR A 19 5.38 -6.63 5.56
C THR A 19 4.39 -5.59 5.06
N VAL A 20 4.41 -5.31 3.76
CA VAL A 20 3.42 -4.46 3.11
C VAL A 20 2.71 -5.27 2.04
N ILE A 21 1.39 -5.33 2.13
CA ILE A 21 0.52 -6.00 1.16
C ILE A 21 -0.07 -4.93 0.25
N ILE A 22 0.29 -4.96 -1.02
CA ILE A 22 -0.12 -3.97 -2.01
C ILE A 22 -1.30 -4.52 -2.81
N VAL A 23 -2.44 -3.85 -2.76
CA VAL A 23 -3.69 -4.29 -3.39
C VAL A 23 -4.10 -3.28 -4.46
N PRO A 24 -3.62 -3.43 -5.71
CA PRO A 24 -4.04 -2.58 -6.81
C PRO A 24 -5.51 -2.86 -7.16
N ARG A 25 -6.33 -1.81 -7.27
CA ARG A 25 -7.74 -1.92 -7.66
C ARG A 25 -8.02 -1.12 -8.91
N MET A 26 -8.50 -1.80 -9.95
CA MET A 26 -8.92 -1.13 -11.17
C MET A 26 -10.25 -0.40 -10.95
N ILE A 27 -10.33 0.86 -11.38
CA ILE A 27 -11.56 1.66 -11.34
C ILE A 27 -11.89 2.20 -12.73
N ALA A 28 -13.15 2.59 -12.94
CA ALA A 28 -13.57 3.17 -14.21
C ALA A 28 -12.82 4.49 -14.49
N ALA A 29 -12.54 4.76 -15.76
CA ALA A 29 -11.80 5.97 -16.15
C ALA A 29 -12.50 7.29 -15.76
N ILE A 30 -13.83 7.25 -15.57
CA ILE A 30 -14.60 8.41 -15.10
C ILE A 30 -14.35 8.70 -13.62
N ASP A 31 -14.22 7.66 -12.79
CA ASP A 31 -13.97 7.79 -11.36
C ASP A 31 -12.53 8.25 -11.09
N TRP A 32 -11.59 7.85 -11.95
CA TRP A 32 -10.18 8.28 -11.89
C TRP A 32 -9.98 9.79 -11.94
N LYS A 33 -10.85 10.50 -12.67
CA LYS A 33 -10.76 11.97 -12.81
C LYS A 33 -11.48 12.71 -11.68
N SER A 34 -12.28 12.01 -10.88
CA SER A 34 -13.03 12.58 -9.76
C SER A 34 -12.18 12.53 -8.49
N GLN A 35 -11.31 13.54 -8.32
CA GLN A 35 -10.48 13.62 -7.13
C GLN A 35 -11.19 14.42 -6.04
N GLU A 36 -11.68 13.72 -5.02
CA GLU A 36 -12.09 14.35 -3.76
C GLU A 36 -10.83 14.86 -3.06
N GLY A 37 -10.79 16.13 -2.65
CA GLY A 37 -9.63 16.83 -2.06
C GLY A 37 -9.10 16.27 -0.73
N ARG A 38 -8.85 14.97 -0.70
CA ARG A 38 -8.23 14.20 0.38
C ARG A 38 -6.75 14.49 0.42
N GLU A 39 -6.14 14.16 1.56
CA GLU A 39 -4.71 14.31 1.73
C GLU A 39 -3.93 13.46 0.72
N ASN A 40 -2.89 14.05 0.15
CA ASN A 40 -1.92 13.37 -0.69
C ASN A 40 -0.50 13.75 -0.25
N PRO A 41 0.15 12.89 0.56
CA PRO A 41 1.52 13.08 1.02
C PRO A 41 2.53 13.37 -0.10
N ALA A 42 2.32 12.77 -1.29
CA ALA A 42 3.21 12.92 -2.44
C ALA A 42 3.10 14.31 -3.12
N ALA A 43 1.99 15.03 -2.94
CA ALA A 43 1.81 16.37 -3.51
C ALA A 43 2.83 17.38 -2.97
N SER A 44 3.27 17.19 -1.73
CA SER A 44 4.23 18.07 -1.06
C SER A 44 5.68 17.59 -1.14
N ASP A 45 5.95 16.45 -1.80
CA ASP A 45 7.27 15.82 -1.81
C ASP A 45 8.24 16.51 -2.80
N PRO A 46 9.28 17.20 -2.32
CA PRO A 46 10.27 17.83 -3.18
C PRO A 46 11.08 16.83 -4.02
N TYR A 47 11.26 15.59 -3.56
CA TYR A 47 11.96 14.55 -4.33
C TYR A 47 11.17 14.15 -5.58
N LEU A 48 9.84 14.17 -5.49
CA LEU A 48 8.99 13.93 -6.65
C LEU A 48 8.94 15.13 -7.59
N LYS A 49 9.19 16.37 -7.12
CA LYS A 49 9.24 17.55 -8.00
C LYS A 49 10.34 17.48 -9.05
N SER A 50 11.45 16.80 -8.76
CA SER A 50 12.54 16.56 -9.72
C SER A 50 12.28 15.39 -10.69
N ASN A 51 11.23 14.59 -10.49
CA ASN A 51 10.94 13.47 -11.38
C ASN A 51 10.35 13.94 -12.71
N LYS A 52 10.61 13.16 -13.77
CA LYS A 52 9.98 13.34 -15.09
C LYS A 52 8.47 13.58 -14.94
N PRO A 53 7.89 14.47 -15.77
CA PRO A 53 6.45 14.66 -15.82
C PRO A 53 5.74 13.31 -16.03
N LEU A 54 4.59 13.15 -15.39
CA LEU A 54 3.74 12.00 -15.67
C LEU A 54 3.14 12.12 -17.08
N PRO A 55 2.77 11.00 -17.72
CA PRO A 55 1.96 11.07 -18.94
C PRO A 55 0.64 11.82 -18.67
N PRO A 56 -0.04 12.32 -19.72
CA PRO A 56 -1.37 12.90 -19.59
C PRO A 56 -2.31 11.98 -18.80
N ASP A 57 -3.13 12.56 -17.92
CA ASP A 57 -4.06 11.85 -17.02
C ASP A 57 -3.37 10.86 -16.04
N GLY A 58 -2.06 11.00 -15.80
CA GLY A 58 -1.34 10.30 -14.74
C GLY A 58 -1.41 11.04 -13.41
N LEU A 59 -1.58 10.30 -12.32
CA LEU A 59 -1.69 10.84 -10.96
C LEU A 59 -0.53 10.38 -10.09
N ARG A 60 0.01 11.30 -9.29
CA ARG A 60 0.95 10.96 -8.20
C ARG A 60 0.13 10.74 -6.95
N LEU A 61 0.22 9.54 -6.40
CA LEU A 61 -0.47 9.17 -5.17
C LEU A 61 0.56 9.06 -4.05
N GLY A 62 0.11 9.33 -2.83
CA GLY A 62 0.93 9.25 -1.63
C GLY A 62 0.16 8.58 -0.51
N ALA A 63 0.86 7.80 0.28
CA ALA A 63 0.33 7.24 1.52
C ALA A 63 1.44 7.08 2.54
N ILE A 64 1.10 7.18 3.82
CA ILE A 64 2.04 6.97 4.93
C ILE A 64 1.64 5.69 5.66
N ILE A 65 2.61 4.83 5.94
CA ILE A 65 2.44 3.63 6.77
C ILE A 65 3.46 3.64 7.90
N SER A 66 3.07 3.10 9.05
CA SER A 66 3.94 2.97 10.22
C SER A 66 3.93 1.56 10.81
N ASP A 67 2.83 0.83 10.64
CA ASP A 67 2.65 -0.49 11.23
C ASP A 67 3.54 -1.56 10.59
N LYS A 68 3.96 -2.55 11.40
CA LYS A 68 4.86 -3.63 10.95
C LYS A 68 4.22 -4.51 9.87
N VAL A 69 2.90 -4.60 9.86
CA VAL A 69 2.12 -5.25 8.80
C VAL A 69 1.06 -4.29 8.32
N SER A 70 1.27 -3.74 7.13
CA SER A 70 0.38 -2.75 6.53
C SER A 70 -0.23 -3.27 5.23
N ILE A 71 -1.49 -2.94 4.97
CA ILE A 71 -2.16 -3.18 3.70
C ILE A 71 -2.33 -1.83 3.01
N VAL A 72 -1.92 -1.73 1.76
CA VAL A 72 -2.07 -0.52 0.93
C VAL A 72 -2.87 -0.88 -0.30
N GLN A 73 -4.16 -0.56 -0.27
CA GLN A 73 -5.02 -0.65 -1.44
C GLN A 73 -4.98 0.69 -2.17
N PHE A 74 -4.80 0.69 -3.49
CA PHE A 74 -4.81 1.92 -4.26
C PHE A 74 -5.48 1.74 -5.61
N ASP A 75 -6.06 2.82 -6.10
CA ASP A 75 -6.81 2.79 -7.34
C ASP A 75 -5.92 3.09 -8.55
N TYR A 76 -6.24 2.47 -9.68
CA TYR A 76 -5.68 2.78 -10.98
C TYR A 76 -6.77 2.67 -12.05
N PRO A 77 -6.69 3.46 -13.13
CA PRO A 77 -7.77 3.51 -14.12
C PRO A 77 -7.75 2.30 -15.05
N GLU A 78 -8.93 1.88 -15.50
CA GLU A 78 -9.12 0.91 -16.57
C GLU A 78 -8.34 1.30 -17.84
N GLY A 79 -7.68 0.33 -18.47
CA GLY A 79 -6.77 0.57 -19.60
C GLY A 79 -5.50 1.35 -19.22
N GLY A 80 -5.30 1.67 -17.94
CA GLY A 80 -4.09 2.27 -17.40
C GLY A 80 -3.10 1.24 -16.86
N THR A 81 -2.05 1.77 -16.24
CA THR A 81 -1.05 0.97 -15.52
C THR A 81 -0.72 1.65 -14.20
N TYR A 82 0.02 0.95 -13.35
CA TYR A 82 0.47 1.46 -12.07
C TYR A 82 1.94 1.14 -11.83
N LYS A 83 2.55 1.92 -10.95
CA LYS A 83 3.82 1.62 -10.31
C LYS A 83 3.77 2.15 -8.89
N PHE A 84 4.55 1.53 -8.02
CA PHE A 84 4.72 2.01 -6.66
C PHE A 84 6.19 2.00 -6.26
N ARG A 85 6.53 2.80 -5.26
CA ARG A 85 7.85 2.83 -4.63
C ARG A 85 7.71 3.08 -3.13
N PHE A 86 8.73 2.67 -2.39
CA PHE A 86 8.86 3.00 -0.97
C PHE A 86 9.83 4.15 -0.77
N ALA A 87 9.58 4.97 0.24
CA ALA A 87 10.42 6.08 0.64
C ALA A 87 10.43 6.19 2.17
N PRO A 88 11.54 6.60 2.80
CA PRO A 88 11.48 7.10 4.17
C PRO A 88 10.50 8.27 4.28
N ALA A 89 9.75 8.35 5.37
CA ALA A 89 8.86 9.47 5.62
C ALA A 89 9.61 10.80 5.64
N ARG A 90 8.89 11.87 5.30
CA ARG A 90 9.47 13.22 5.23
C ARG A 90 10.06 13.63 6.58
N GLY A 91 11.26 14.18 6.55
CA GLY A 91 11.98 14.60 7.76
C GLY A 91 12.62 13.44 8.53
N SER A 92 12.50 12.20 8.04
CA SER A 92 13.24 11.07 8.59
C SER A 92 14.74 11.26 8.38
N THR A 93 15.53 10.91 9.40
CA THR A 93 16.99 10.82 9.33
C THR A 93 17.45 9.45 8.82
N PHE A 94 16.53 8.55 8.47
CA PHE A 94 16.86 7.23 7.96
C PHE A 94 17.52 7.33 6.58
N PRO A 95 18.70 6.73 6.36
CA PRO A 95 19.39 6.81 5.08
C PRO A 95 18.62 6.08 3.97
N TRP A 96 18.41 6.76 2.83
CA TRP A 96 17.67 6.21 1.69
C TRP A 96 18.30 4.94 1.10
N ASP A 97 19.62 4.85 1.10
CA ASP A 97 20.41 3.71 0.64
C ASP A 97 20.29 2.47 1.53
N MET A 98 19.85 2.66 2.78
CA MET A 98 19.56 1.57 3.70
C MET A 98 18.15 1.00 3.53
N LEU A 99 17.24 1.72 2.85
CA LEU A 99 15.89 1.23 2.60
C LEU A 99 15.95 0.15 1.53
N LYS A 100 15.71 -1.10 1.94
CA LYS A 100 15.68 -2.25 1.04
C LYS A 100 14.33 -2.95 1.16
N THR A 101 13.82 -3.39 0.02
CA THR A 101 12.56 -4.11 -0.07
C THR A 101 12.73 -5.35 -0.93
N LYS A 102 11.99 -6.40 -0.62
CA LYS A 102 11.98 -7.64 -1.40
C LYS A 102 10.54 -8.07 -1.69
N HIS A 103 10.24 -8.32 -2.95
CA HIS A 103 8.99 -8.98 -3.33
C HIS A 103 9.08 -10.45 -2.94
N ILE A 104 8.14 -10.92 -2.11
CA ILE A 104 8.16 -12.27 -1.53
C ILE A 104 7.06 -13.17 -2.07
N GLY A 105 5.96 -12.60 -2.57
CA GLY A 105 4.82 -13.38 -3.04
C GLY A 105 3.80 -12.51 -3.78
N THR A 106 2.96 -13.17 -4.58
CA THR A 106 1.81 -12.56 -5.23
C THR A 106 0.59 -13.41 -4.89
N GLY A 107 -0.34 -12.85 -4.14
CA GLY A 107 -1.65 -13.44 -3.91
C GLY A 107 -2.47 -13.38 -5.21
N SER A 108 -3.07 -14.51 -5.58
CA SER A 108 -3.98 -14.59 -6.72
C SER A 108 -5.35 -14.00 -6.38
N GLU A 109 -6.12 -13.68 -7.42
CA GLU A 109 -7.53 -13.35 -7.26
C GLU A 109 -8.29 -14.49 -6.56
N GLY A 110 -9.31 -14.13 -5.80
CA GLY A 110 -10.05 -15.10 -4.99
C GLY A 110 -11.36 -14.56 -4.48
N GLU A 111 -11.95 -15.33 -3.57
CA GLU A 111 -13.19 -15.00 -2.89
C GLU A 111 -12.99 -15.12 -1.38
N GLU A 112 -13.44 -14.11 -0.65
CA GLU A 112 -13.39 -14.07 0.80
C GLU A 112 -14.79 -13.86 1.37
N LEU A 113 -15.06 -14.41 2.56
CA LEU A 113 -16.28 -14.13 3.29
C LEU A 113 -16.11 -12.84 4.10
N ASP A 114 -16.94 -11.84 3.83
CA ASP A 114 -17.06 -10.64 4.66
C ASP A 114 -17.70 -11.03 6.01
N PRO A 115 -16.99 -10.89 7.15
CA PRO A 115 -17.50 -11.30 8.44
C PRO A 115 -18.65 -10.43 8.94
N SER A 116 -18.77 -9.20 8.44
CA SER A 116 -19.79 -8.25 8.87
C SER A 116 -21.13 -8.46 8.15
N THR A 117 -21.08 -8.83 6.87
CA THR A 117 -22.27 -9.01 6.03
C THR A 117 -22.60 -10.47 5.74
N GLY A 118 -21.64 -11.39 5.94
CA GLY A 118 -21.74 -12.79 5.54
C GLY A 118 -21.74 -12.99 4.02
N GLN A 119 -21.40 -11.97 3.24
CA GLN A 119 -21.37 -12.06 1.78
C GLN A 119 -20.00 -12.49 1.28
N ILE A 120 -20.00 -13.28 0.20
CA ILE A 120 -18.78 -13.60 -0.52
C ILE A 120 -18.40 -12.40 -1.37
N ILE A 121 -17.19 -11.90 -1.16
CA ILE A 121 -16.62 -10.78 -1.90
C ILE A 121 -15.43 -11.25 -2.74
N LYS A 122 -15.35 -10.74 -3.96
CA LYS A 122 -14.20 -10.99 -4.83
C LYS A 122 -13.05 -10.09 -4.42
N VAL A 123 -11.90 -10.70 -4.23
CA VAL A 123 -10.65 -10.00 -3.94
C VAL A 123 -9.72 -10.09 -5.15
N GLY A 124 -9.09 -8.97 -5.47
CA GLY A 124 -8.11 -8.89 -6.55
C GLY A 124 -6.76 -9.50 -6.14
N SER A 125 -5.81 -9.50 -7.07
CA SER A 125 -4.43 -9.88 -6.77
C SER A 125 -3.78 -8.93 -5.76
N ALA A 126 -2.85 -9.45 -4.97
CA ALA A 126 -2.06 -8.65 -4.04
C ALA A 126 -0.57 -8.95 -4.16
N LEU A 127 0.29 -7.96 -3.94
CA LEU A 127 1.75 -8.13 -3.92
C LEU A 127 2.22 -8.06 -2.48
N HIS A 128 2.98 -9.07 -2.05
CA HIS A 128 3.53 -9.15 -0.70
C HIS A 128 4.98 -8.68 -0.73
N ILE A 129 5.25 -7.57 -0.05
CA ILE A 129 6.57 -6.94 -0.01
C ILE A 129 7.12 -7.02 1.41
N HIS A 130 8.30 -7.61 1.55
CA HIS A 130 9.09 -7.54 2.77
C HIS A 130 9.90 -6.25 2.79
N ILE A 131 9.74 -5.45 3.83
CA ILE A 131 10.59 -4.31 4.16
C ILE A 131 11.71 -4.82 5.04
N VAL A 132 12.95 -4.72 4.55
CA VAL A 132 14.12 -5.22 5.28
C VAL A 132 14.39 -4.28 6.46
N GLY A 133 14.57 -4.87 7.64
CA GLY A 133 14.94 -4.15 8.84
C GLY A 133 15.53 -5.06 9.90
N LYS A 134 15.71 -4.53 11.10
CA LYS A 134 16.40 -5.22 12.20
C LYS A 134 15.52 -6.19 13.00
N ASP A 135 14.20 -6.03 12.96
CA ASP A 135 13.26 -6.72 13.86
C ASP A 135 12.39 -7.78 13.17
N VAL A 136 12.16 -7.66 11.86
CA VAL A 136 11.29 -8.58 11.10
C VAL A 136 12.10 -9.27 10.02
N THR A 137 12.01 -10.60 9.94
CA THR A 137 12.69 -11.40 8.92
C THR A 137 11.79 -11.64 7.70
N GLU A 138 12.38 -12.07 6.58
CA GLU A 138 11.60 -12.49 5.40
C GLU A 138 10.67 -13.67 5.72
N ALA A 139 11.09 -14.59 6.59
CA ALA A 139 10.28 -15.74 6.99
C ALA A 139 9.00 -15.30 7.72
N ASP A 140 9.12 -14.32 8.62
CA ASP A 140 7.97 -13.72 9.31
C ASP A 140 7.00 -13.11 8.29
N SER A 141 7.52 -12.38 7.30
CA SER A 141 6.69 -11.78 6.25
C SER A 141 5.97 -12.80 5.36
N ARG A 142 6.54 -14.00 5.16
CA ARG A 142 5.88 -15.09 4.44
C ARG A 142 4.75 -15.74 5.25
N ILE A 143 4.84 -15.75 6.58
CA ILE A 143 3.75 -16.23 7.43
C ILE A 143 2.54 -15.30 7.31
N VAL A 144 2.78 -13.98 7.31
CA VAL A 144 1.73 -12.95 7.14
C VAL A 144 0.89 -13.17 5.88
N GLU A 145 1.52 -13.53 4.75
CA GLU A 145 0.84 -13.82 3.49
C GLU A 145 -0.26 -14.89 3.64
N SER A 146 -0.08 -15.87 4.52
CA SER A 146 -1.03 -16.97 4.70
C SER A 146 -2.22 -16.67 5.62
N VAL A 147 -2.21 -15.54 6.35
CA VAL A 147 -3.18 -15.26 7.42
C VAL A 147 -3.93 -13.95 7.25
N ILE A 148 -3.41 -13.01 6.46
CA ILE A 148 -4.09 -11.73 6.21
C ILE A 148 -5.16 -11.90 5.13
N ASN A 149 -6.34 -11.38 5.43
CA ASN A 149 -7.47 -11.30 4.51
C ASN A 149 -7.49 -9.90 3.90
N ILE A 150 -7.65 -9.79 2.59
CA ILE A 150 -7.62 -8.49 1.88
C ILE A 150 -9.02 -8.01 1.49
N GLY A 151 -10.05 -8.80 1.78
CA GLY A 151 -11.44 -8.46 1.58
C GLY A 151 -12.03 -7.64 2.72
N SER A 152 -12.93 -6.71 2.38
CA SER A 152 -13.64 -5.85 3.34
C SER A 152 -12.71 -5.16 4.33
N LEU A 153 -11.56 -4.63 3.86
CA LEU A 153 -10.47 -4.09 4.68
C LEU A 153 -10.95 -3.17 5.83
N GLN A 154 -11.81 -2.19 5.52
CA GLN A 154 -12.30 -1.22 6.51
C GLN A 154 -13.19 -1.82 7.60
N SER A 155 -13.74 -3.02 7.39
CA SER A 155 -14.49 -3.75 8.42
C SER A 155 -13.58 -4.57 9.34
N ARG A 156 -12.35 -4.89 8.88
CA ARG A 156 -11.41 -5.77 9.57
C ARG A 156 -10.31 -5.02 10.30
N TYR A 157 -9.80 -3.96 9.68
CA TYR A 157 -8.57 -3.29 10.08
C TYR A 157 -8.81 -1.82 10.41
N ASP A 158 -7.88 -1.24 11.17
CA ASP A 158 -7.82 0.20 11.40
C ASP A 158 -7.25 0.87 10.15
N CYS A 159 -8.08 1.65 9.44
CA CYS A 159 -7.73 2.16 8.11
C CYS A 159 -7.79 3.69 8.01
N ARG A 160 -6.88 4.25 7.21
CA ARG A 160 -6.80 5.66 6.86
C ARG A 160 -6.94 5.84 5.35
N ASN A 161 -7.73 6.84 4.96
CA ASN A 161 -7.93 7.22 3.57
C ASN A 161 -7.00 8.36 3.16
N TYR A 162 -6.34 8.18 2.02
CA TYR A 162 -5.65 9.20 1.26
C TYR A 162 -6.36 9.36 -0.10
N GLU A 163 -5.88 10.29 -0.92
CA GLU A 163 -6.34 10.43 -2.30
C GLU A 163 -6.12 9.13 -3.09
N LEU A 164 -7.20 8.43 -3.44
CA LEU A 164 -7.21 7.17 -4.20
C LEU A 164 -6.37 6.03 -3.59
N VAL A 165 -6.06 6.12 -2.29
CA VAL A 165 -5.30 5.11 -1.54
C VAL A 165 -5.94 4.89 -0.18
N LEU A 166 -6.09 3.64 0.21
CA LEU A 166 -6.50 3.18 1.53
C LEU A 166 -5.32 2.44 2.17
N VAL A 167 -4.96 2.86 3.38
CA VAL A 167 -3.95 2.20 4.22
C VAL A 167 -4.65 1.54 5.39
N CYS A 168 -4.26 0.33 5.75
CA CYS A 168 -4.76 -0.34 6.93
C CYS A 168 -3.64 -0.99 7.75
N ASP A 169 -3.72 -0.86 9.08
CA ASP A 169 -2.80 -1.47 10.03
C ASP A 169 -3.32 -2.86 10.44
N ALA A 170 -2.51 -3.89 10.24
CA ALA A 170 -2.93 -5.29 10.36
C ALA A 170 -2.12 -6.12 11.37
N SER A 171 -1.11 -5.54 12.05
CA SER A 171 -0.30 -6.28 13.02
C SER A 171 -1.09 -6.79 14.23
N LYS A 172 -2.21 -6.13 14.57
CA LYS A 172 -3.08 -6.54 15.69
C LYS A 172 -3.69 -7.94 15.49
N ASP A 173 -3.92 -8.34 14.24
CA ASP A 173 -4.53 -9.64 13.94
C ASP A 173 -3.54 -10.80 13.92
N LEU A 174 -2.23 -10.50 13.97
CA LEU A 174 -1.18 -11.52 14.09
C LEU A 174 -0.88 -11.93 15.53
N GLN A 175 -1.52 -11.29 16.51
CA GLN A 175 -1.29 -11.54 17.95
C GLN A 175 -2.34 -12.46 18.59
N LYS A 176 -3.22 -13.07 17.78
CA LYS A 176 -4.26 -14.02 18.22
C LYS A 176 -3.82 -15.45 17.92
#